data_AF-A0A3D5SHK5-F1
#
_entry.id   AF-A0A3D5SHK5-F1
#
_cell.length_a   1.000
_cell.length_b   1.000
_cell.length_c   1.000
_cell.angle_alpha   90.00
_cell.angle_beta   90.00
_cell.angle_gamma   90.00
#
_symmetry.space_group_name_H-M   'P 1'
#
loop_
_entity.id
_entity.type
_entity.pdbx_description
1 polymer ?
#
loop_
_entity_poly.entity_id
_entity_poly.type
_entity_poly.pdbx_seq_one_letter_code
_entity_poly.pdbx_strand_id
1 'polypeptide(L)' 'KIQNYNSKAVDGLNLKITGQHNVSNANAALAVARVLGIDEKIAIEALNNFSGTWRRMEYRGLVNGAKIYDDYGHHPTE' A
#
# COMPACT_ATOMS: atom_id res chain seq x y z
N LYS A 1 -12.05 -3.00 21.88
CA LYS A 1 -12.65 -3.96 20.92
C LYS A 1 -11.57 -4.29 19.90
N ILE A 2 -11.06 -5.53 19.84
CA ILE A 2 -10.02 -5.91 18.88
C ILE A 2 -10.70 -6.08 17.51
N GLN A 3 -10.25 -5.33 16.50
CA GLN A 3 -10.67 -5.51 15.11
C GLN A 3 -9.53 -6.13 14.32
N ASN A 4 -9.84 -7.14 13.53
CA ASN A 4 -8.88 -7.85 12.70
C ASN A 4 -8.87 -7.25 11.28
N TYR A 5 -7.72 -6.77 10.86
CA TYR A 5 -7.48 -6.16 9.55
C TYR A 5 -6.66 -7.07 8.60
N ASN A 6 -6.33 -8.29 9.01
CA ASN A 6 -5.38 -9.16 8.30
C ASN A 6 -5.99 -9.98 7.14
N SER A 7 -7.30 -9.90 6.88
CA SER A 7 -7.90 -10.82 5.89
C SER A 7 -9.26 -10.41 5.30
N LYS A 8 -9.83 -9.27 5.70
CA LYS A 8 -11.08 -8.80 5.10
C LYS A 8 -10.77 -7.83 3.97
N ALA A 9 -11.33 -8.09 2.79
CA ALA A 9 -11.43 -7.06 1.77
C ALA A 9 -12.16 -5.86 2.39
N VAL A 10 -11.50 -4.71 2.42
CA VAL A 10 -12.10 -3.45 2.86
C VAL A 10 -12.85 -2.88 1.66
N ASP A 11 -14.17 -2.71 1.80
CA ASP A 11 -15.00 -2.18 0.73
C ASP A 11 -14.47 -0.81 0.29
N GLY A 12 -14.23 -0.65 -1.01
CA GLY A 12 -13.72 0.58 -1.60
C GLY A 12 -12.21 0.75 -1.58
N LEU A 13 -11.44 -0.12 -0.92
CA LEU A 13 -9.98 -0.07 -0.93
C LEU A 13 -9.43 -0.73 -2.22
N ASN A 14 -8.90 0.09 -3.12
CA ASN A 14 -8.31 -0.27 -4.40
C ASN A 14 -6.96 0.44 -4.57
N LEU A 15 -5.88 -0.21 -4.13
CA LEU A 15 -4.54 0.37 -4.16
C LEU A 15 -4.00 0.44 -5.59
N LYS A 16 -3.36 1.57 -5.94
CA LYS A 16 -2.57 1.72 -7.18
C LYS A 16 -1.28 0.90 -7.15
N ILE A 17 -0.73 0.72 -5.95
CA ILE A 17 0.47 -0.08 -5.71
C ILE A 17 0.09 -1.55 -5.53
N THR A 18 0.88 -2.44 -6.11
CA THR A 18 0.64 -3.88 -6.11
C THR A 18 1.38 -4.59 -4.97
N GLY A 19 1.05 -5.86 -4.73
CA GLY A 19 1.75 -6.73 -3.77
C GLY A 19 1.03 -6.87 -2.42
N GLN A 20 1.09 -8.07 -1.86
CA GLN A 20 0.38 -8.42 -0.62
C GLN A 20 0.89 -7.59 0.58
N HIS A 21 2.18 -7.28 0.62
CA HIS A 21 2.75 -6.41 1.65
C HIS A 21 2.12 -5.01 1.64
N ASN A 22 1.81 -4.45 0.47
CA ASN A 22 1.16 -3.15 0.36
C ASN A 22 -0.31 -3.20 0.82
N VAL A 23 -1.01 -4.32 0.57
CA VAL A 23 -2.34 -4.56 1.14
C VAL A 23 -2.29 -4.61 2.67
N SER A 24 -1.33 -5.36 3.24
CA SER A 24 -1.12 -5.42 4.69
C SER A 24 -0.77 -4.05 5.29
N ASN A 25 0.09 -3.27 4.62
CA ASN A 25 0.46 -1.92 5.05
C ASN A 25 -0.75 -0.96 5.01
N ALA A 26 -1.56 -1.01 3.95
CA ALA A 26 -2.77 -0.20 3.85
C ALA A 26 -3.78 -0.53 4.95
N ASN A 27 -3.95 -1.83 5.25
CA ASN A 27 -4.80 -2.29 6.34
C ASN A 27 -4.30 -1.81 7.71
N ALA A 28 -2.99 -1.85 7.94
CA ALA A 28 -2.38 -1.30 9.16
C ALA A 28 -2.59 0.23 9.26
N ALA A 29 -2.38 0.96 8.15
CA ALA A 29 -2.61 2.40 8.10
C ALA A 29 -4.08 2.78 8.37
N LEU A 30 -5.02 2.03 7.80
CA LEU A 30 -6.46 2.22 8.05
C LEU A 30 -6.83 1.96 9.50
N ALA A 31 -6.24 0.93 10.13
CA ALA A 31 -6.43 0.65 11.54
C ALA A 31 -5.95 1.82 12.42
N VAL A 32 -4.80 2.40 12.11
CA VAL A 32 -4.27 3.58 12.82
C VAL A 32 -5.17 4.80 12.59
N ALA A 33 -5.60 5.06 11.35
CA ALA A 33 -6.50 6.16 11.03
C ALA A 33 -7.80 6.11 11.86
N ARG A 34 -8.37 4.91 12.03
CA ARG A 34 -9.54 4.70 12.89
C ARG A 34 -9.26 5.01 14.36
N VAL A 35 -8.11 4.57 14.90
CA VAL A 35 -7.72 4.87 16.29
C VAL A 35 -7.58 6.37 16.52
N LEU A 36 -7.13 7.10 15.51
CA LEU A 36 -6.99 8.56 15.54
C LEU A 36 -8.30 9.31 15.25
N GLY A 37 -9.40 8.60 14.97
CA GLY A 37 -10.70 9.22 14.68
C GLY A 37 -10.79 9.87 13.30
N ILE A 38 -9.94 9.49 12.35
CA ILE A 38 -10.02 9.93 10.96
C ILE A 38 -11.22 9.23 10.30
N ASP A 39 -11.99 9.99 9.52
CA ASP A 39 -13.12 9.44 8.76
C ASP A 39 -12.64 8.34 7.80
N GLU A 40 -13.35 7.21 7.81
CA GLU A 40 -12.97 6.02 7.06
C GLU A 40 -12.95 6.27 5.55
N LYS A 41 -13.85 7.10 5.02
CA LYS A 41 -13.86 7.44 3.58
C LYS A 41 -12.66 8.27 3.19
N ILE A 42 -12.26 9.23 4.03
CA ILE A 42 -11.05 10.04 3.83
C ILE A 42 -9.81 9.14 3.81
N ALA A 43 -9.71 8.21 4.76
CA ALA A 43 -8.58 7.28 4.84
C ALA A 43 -8.51 6.36 3.60
N ILE A 44 -9.65 5.79 3.18
CA ILE A 44 -9.73 4.94 1.98
C ILE A 44 -9.35 5.74 0.71
N GLU A 45 -9.87 6.96 0.56
CA GLU A 45 -9.54 7.82 -0.58
C GLU A 45 -8.05 8.15 -0.63
N ALA A 46 -7.45 8.48 0.51
CA ALA A 46 -6.01 8.73 0.61
C ALA A 46 -5.18 7.48 0.22
N LEU A 47 -5.56 6.30 0.72
CA LEU A 47 -4.88 5.04 0.39
C LEU A 47 -5.03 4.66 -1.09
N ASN A 48 -6.21 4.88 -1.69
CA ASN A 48 -6.42 4.64 -3.12
C ASN A 48 -5.60 5.60 -4.00
N ASN A 49 -5.34 6.81 -3.51
CA ASN A 49 -4.57 7.81 -4.24
C ASN A 49 -3.06 7.72 -4.00
N PHE A 50 -2.62 6.99 -2.98
CA PHE A 50 -1.21 6.79 -2.68
C PHE A 50 -0.45 6.14 -3.85
N SER A 51 0.59 6.81 -4.33
CA SER A 51 1.37 6.41 -5.51
C SER A 51 2.61 5.59 -5.19
N GLY A 52 2.80 5.19 -3.93
CA GLY A 52 4.01 4.51 -3.46
C GLY A 52 5.05 5.47 -2.88
N THR A 53 6.20 4.90 -2.53
CA THR A 53 7.35 5.62 -1.97
C THR A 53 8.55 5.52 -2.89
N TRP A 54 9.49 6.44 -2.73
CA TRP A 54 10.78 6.38 -3.43
C TRP A 54 11.43 5.00 -3.23
N ARG A 55 11.81 4.34 -4.33
CA ARG A 55 12.50 3.04 -4.37
C ARG A 55 11.75 1.89 -3.70
N ARG A 56 10.42 1.81 -3.85
CA ARG A 56 9.65 0.59 -3.49
C ARG A 56 8.81 0.14 -4.67
N MET A 57 9.34 -0.83 -5.44
CA MET A 57 8.83 -1.27 -6.74
C MET A 57 8.53 -0.08 -7.67
N GLU A 58 9.39 0.93 -7.65
CA GLU A 58 9.18 2.17 -8.36
C GLU A 58 9.46 1.97 -9.85
N TYR A 59 8.46 2.20 -10.71
CA TYR A 59 8.66 2.11 -12.15
C TYR A 59 9.50 3.29 -12.67
N ARG A 60 10.66 2.98 -13.27
CA ARG A 60 11.60 3.98 -13.81
C ARG A 60 11.54 4.14 -15.32
N GLY A 61 10.79 3.28 -16.02
CA GLY A 61 10.58 3.36 -17.46
C GLY A 61 10.80 2.05 -18.20
N LEU A 62 10.86 2.14 -19.53
CA LEU A 62 11.07 1.01 -20.44
C LEU A 62 12.40 1.19 -21.16
N VAL A 63 13.26 0.18 -21.11
CA VAL A 63 14.53 0.16 -21.83
C VAL A 63 14.59 -1.10 -22.67
N ASN A 64 14.69 -0.95 -23.99
CA ASN A 64 14.75 -2.07 -24.95
C ASN A 64 13.63 -3.13 -24.75
N GLY A 65 12.43 -2.68 -24.41
CA GLY A 65 11.28 -3.57 -24.16
C GLY A 65 11.21 -4.17 -22.75
N ALA A 66 12.22 -3.96 -21.91
CA ALA A 66 12.21 -4.37 -20.50
C ALA A 66 11.71 -3.23 -19.60
N LYS A 67 10.79 -3.54 -18.68
CA LYS A 67 10.35 -2.60 -17.64
C LYS A 67 11.42 -2.51 -16.55
N ILE A 68 11.83 -1.30 -16.20
CA ILE A 68 12.83 -1.04 -15.17
C ILE A 68 12.13 -0.62 -13.89
N TYR A 69 12.50 -1.26 -12.79
CA TYR A 69 12.00 -0.96 -11.45
C TYR A 69 13.17 -0.69 -10.50
N ASP A 70 13.04 0.32 -9.64
CA ASP A 70 13.97 0.62 -8.54
C ASP A 70 13.33 0.17 -7.23
N ASP A 71 14.06 -0.64 -6.47
CA ASP A 71 13.66 -1.15 -5.17
C ASP A 71 14.83 -1.07 -4.18
N TYR A 72 14.54 -0.69 -2.94
CA TYR A 72 15.52 -0.62 -1.85
C TYR A 72 15.78 -1.97 -1.18
N GLY A 73 15.12 -3.04 -1.62
CA GLY A 73 15.34 -4.41 -1.16
C GLY A 73 16.80 -4.82 -1.22
N HIS A 74 17.39 -5.10 -0.05
CA HIS A 74 18.76 -5.56 0.16
C HIS A 74 18.86 -6.63 1.25
N HIS A 75 17.86 -6.78 2.11
CA HIS A 75 17.79 -7.88 3.07
C HIS A 75 16.97 -9.06 2.52
N PRO A 76 17.31 -10.33 2.85
CA PRO A 76 16.60 -11.50 2.33
C PRO A 76 15.10 -11.58 2.63
N THR A 77 14.62 -10.82 3.62
CA THR A 77 13.22 -10.81 4.06
C THR A 77 12.40 -9.64 3.51
N GLU A 78 12.99 -8.78 2.67
CA GLU A 78 12.34 -7.58 2.10
C GLU A 78 11.46 -7.83 0.87
#